data_AF-A0A842P147-F1
#
_entry.id   AF-A0A842P147-F1
#
_cell.length_a   1.000
_cell.length_b   1.000
_cell.length_c   1.000
_cell.angle_alpha   90.00
_cell.angle_beta   90.00
_cell.angle_gamma   90.00
#
_symmetry.space_group_name_H-M   'P 1'
#
loop_
_entity.id
_entity.type
_entity.pdbx_description
1 polymer ?
#
loop_
_entity_poly.entity_id
_entity_poly.type
_entity_poly.pdbx_seq_one_letter_code
_entity_poly.pdbx_strand_id
1 'polypeptide(L)'
;MEVTITHIQRLEIRLLGKAFVGYRARDGWRQSLPFYAFRCPVHGYVEDYPHGYAERLDCPLCSREELAAIRVAEDEAMLAEMSAVPLRTN
;
A
#
# COMPACT_ATOMS: atom_id res chain seq x y z
N MET A 1 -4.34 2.58 9.43
CA MET A 1 -4.82 3.92 9.03
C MET A 1 -6.33 3.77 8.99
N GLU A 2 -7.03 4.26 10.00
CA GLU A 2 -8.48 4.08 10.10
C GLU A 2 -9.17 5.12 9.22
N VAL A 3 -9.84 4.66 8.16
CA VAL A 3 -10.60 5.54 7.26
C VAL A 3 -12.01 5.68 7.78
N THR A 4 -12.39 6.89 8.20
CA THR A 4 -13.75 7.19 8.62
C THR A 4 -14.62 7.49 7.40
N ILE A 5 -15.45 6.52 7.02
CA ILE A 5 -16.41 6.67 5.91
C ILE A 5 -17.82 6.99 6.41
N THR A 6 -18.48 7.93 5.74
CA THR A 6 -19.89 8.22 5.97
C THR A 6 -20.79 7.15 5.35
N HIS A 7 -22.07 7.15 5.73
CA HIS A 7 -23.08 6.25 5.14
C HIS A 7 -23.25 6.46 3.63
N ILE A 8 -23.09 7.70 3.15
CA ILE A 8 -23.15 8.04 1.72
C ILE A 8 -21.93 7.48 1.00
N GLN A 9 -20.72 7.73 1.51
CA GLN A 9 -19.48 7.19 0.92
C GLN A 9 -19.49 5.65 0.90
N ARG A 10 -20.10 5.01 1.91
CA ARG A 10 -20.30 3.55 1.91
C ARG A 10 -21.15 3.07 0.74
N LEU A 11 -22.21 3.81 0.41
CA LEU A 11 -23.07 3.51 -0.74
C LEU A 11 -22.32 3.78 -2.06
N GLU A 12 -21.60 4.90 -2.16
CA GLU A 12 -20.76 5.21 -3.32
C GLU A 12 -19.73 4.11 -3.59
N ILE A 13 -19.01 3.64 -2.57
CA ILE A 13 -18.05 2.54 -2.73
C ILE A 13 -18.73 1.27 -3.22
N ARG A 14 -19.96 0.97 -2.79
CA ARG A 14 -20.70 -0.20 -3.28
C ARG A 14 -21.11 -0.10 -4.74
N LEU A 15 -21.37 1.11 -5.24
CA LEU A 15 -21.87 1.33 -6.61
C LEU A 15 -20.74 1.63 -7.61
N LEU A 16 -19.77 2.45 -7.21
CA LEU A 16 -18.69 2.96 -8.07
C LEU A 16 -17.32 2.35 -7.75
N GLY A 17 -17.23 1.55 -6.69
CA GLY A 17 -15.98 0.95 -6.21
C GLY A 17 -15.11 1.89 -5.37
N LYS A 18 -15.34 3.21 -5.42
CA LYS A 18 -14.59 4.23 -4.67
C LYS A 18 -15.47 5.42 -4.28
N ALA A 19 -15.08 6.13 -3.23
CA ALA A 19 -15.70 7.37 -2.78
C ALA A 19 -14.64 8.45 -2.54
N PHE A 20 -14.94 9.70 -2.89
CA PHE A 20 -14.01 10.80 -2.66
C PHE A 20 -13.97 11.18 -1.17
N VAL A 21 -12.76 11.33 -0.63
CA VAL A 21 -12.53 11.66 0.79
C VAL A 21 -12.06 13.10 0.95
N GLY A 22 -11.28 13.59 0.01
CA GLY A 22 -10.80 14.97 0.02
C GLY A 22 -9.44 15.12 -0.64
N TYR A 23 -8.98 16.36 -0.71
CA TYR A 23 -7.62 16.66 -1.13
C TYR A 23 -6.66 16.57 0.06
N ARG A 24 -5.45 16.09 -0.20
CA ARG A 24 -4.32 16.13 0.74
C ARG A 24 -3.12 16.73 0.05
N ALA A 25 -2.38 17.56 0.77
CA ALA A 25 -1.09 18.06 0.36
C ALA A 25 -0.07 17.69 1.43
N ARG A 26 1.16 17.40 1.00
CA ARG A 26 2.31 17.20 1.89
C ARG A 26 3.42 18.14 1.45
N ASP A 27 4.29 18.49 2.39
CA ASP A 27 5.46 19.30 2.11
C ASP A 27 6.34 18.61 1.05
N GLY A 28 6.66 19.35 -0.02
CA GLY A 28 7.39 18.83 -1.18
C GLY A 28 6.50 18.40 -2.35
N TRP A 29 5.17 18.41 -2.23
CA TRP A 29 4.27 18.15 -3.35
C TRP A 29 4.00 19.43 -4.15
N ARG A 30 4.04 19.32 -5.49
CA ARG A 30 3.72 20.44 -6.38
C ARG A 30 2.23 20.84 -6.35
N GLN A 31 1.36 19.88 -6.05
CA GLN A 31 -0.09 20.06 -6.04
C GLN A 31 -0.74 19.14 -5.00
N SER A 32 -1.95 19.51 -4.56
CA SER A 32 -2.78 18.62 -3.75
C SER A 32 -3.27 17.44 -4.59
N LEU A 33 -3.29 16.25 -4.00
CA LEU A 33 -3.78 15.04 -4.66
C LEU A 33 -5.16 14.65 -4.12
N PRO A 34 -6.06 14.16 -4.99
CA PRO A 34 -7.38 13.68 -4.58
C PRO A 34 -7.26 12.28 -3.97
N PHE A 35 -7.70 12.13 -2.73
CA PHE A 35 -7.77 10.85 -2.04
C PHE A 35 -9.18 10.24 -2.14
N TYR A 36 -9.19 8.93 -2.35
CA TYR A 36 -10.39 8.12 -2.47
C TYR A 36 -10.36 6.97 -1.47
N ALA A 37 -11.50 6.73 -0.82
CA ALA A 37 -11.73 5.53 -0.05
C ALA A 37 -12.27 4.43 -0.96
N PHE A 38 -11.81 3.20 -0.77
CA PHE A 38 -12.31 2.02 -1.48
C PHE A 38 -12.25 0.79 -0.58
N ARG A 39 -12.87 -0.30 -1.02
CA ARG A 39 -12.88 -1.56 -0.28
C ARG A 39 -11.81 -2.51 -0.81
N CYS A 40 -10.81 -2.77 0.01
CA CYS A 40 -9.89 -3.88 -0.16
C CYS A 40 -10.56 -5.20 0.31
N PRO A 41 -10.45 -6.30 -0.46
CA PRO A 41 -11.03 -7.59 -0.07
C PRO A 41 -10.51 -8.16 1.26
N VAL A 42 -9.24 -7.88 1.58
CA VAL A 42 -8.56 -8.43 2.77
C VAL A 42 -8.52 -7.44 3.94
N HIS A 43 -8.30 -6.16 3.69
CA HIS A 43 -8.12 -5.16 4.76
C HIS A 43 -9.34 -4.26 5.02
N GLY A 44 -10.44 -4.44 4.27
CA GLY A 44 -11.65 -3.64 4.44
C GLY A 44 -11.53 -2.24 3.81
N TYR A 45 -11.96 -1.20 4.51
CA TYR A 45 -11.93 0.17 3.96
C TYR A 45 -10.56 0.80 4.11
N VAL A 46 -9.99 1.22 2.99
CA VAL A 46 -8.69 1.86 2.89
C VAL A 46 -8.79 3.10 2.02
N GLU A 47 -7.79 3.98 2.11
CA GLU A 47 -7.68 5.19 1.31
C GLU A 47 -6.39 5.18 0.50
N ASP A 48 -6.48 5.70 -0.71
CA ASP A 48 -5.34 5.91 -1.59
C ASP A 48 -5.64 7.03 -2.60
N TYR A 49 -4.62 7.49 -3.32
CA TYR A 49 -4.76 8.41 -4.44
C TYR A 49 -4.40 7.71 -5.76
N PRO A 50 -4.89 8.19 -6.91
CA PRO A 50 -4.62 7.54 -8.19
C PRO A 50 -3.13 7.59 -8.55
N HIS A 51 -2.53 6.42 -8.78
CA HIS A 51 -1.12 6.29 -9.15
C HIS A 51 -0.94 6.13 -10.66
N GLY A 52 0.08 6.81 -11.19
CA GLY A 52 0.52 6.67 -12.58
C GLY A 52 -0.53 7.06 -13.62
N TYR A 53 -0.28 6.69 -14.88
CA TYR A 53 -1.16 7.02 -16.01
C TYR A 53 -2.51 6.29 -15.98
N ALA A 54 -2.57 5.14 -15.30
CA ALA A 54 -3.77 4.30 -15.23
C ALA A 54 -4.73 4.68 -14.08
N GLU A 55 -4.38 5.69 -13.27
CA GLU A 55 -5.19 6.16 -12.16
C GLU A 55 -5.64 5.04 -11.19
N ARG A 56 -4.76 4.05 -10.99
CA ARG A 56 -5.02 2.88 -10.14
C ARG A 56 -5.00 3.27 -8.66
N LEU A 57 -5.84 2.60 -7.88
CA LEU A 57 -5.83 2.68 -6.42
C LEU A 57 -5.30 1.36 -5.87
N ASP A 58 -4.28 1.43 -5.03
CA ASP A 58 -3.62 0.27 -4.46
C ASP A 58 -3.83 0.25 -2.94
N CYS A 59 -4.05 -0.94 -2.39
CA CYS A 59 -4.22 -1.04 -0.95
C CYS A 59 -2.85 -0.83 -0.26
N PRO A 60 -2.66 0.24 0.53
CA PRO A 60 -1.36 0.54 1.13
C PRO A 60 -0.93 -0.52 2.16
N LEU A 61 -1.88 -1.30 2.68
CA LEU A 61 -1.62 -2.41 3.60
C LEU A 61 -1.12 -3.65 2.85
N CYS A 62 -1.77 -4.03 1.74
CA CYS A 62 -1.28 -5.10 0.86
C CYS A 62 0.13 -4.81 0.37
N SER A 63 0.39 -3.60 -0.13
CA SER A 63 1.72 -3.22 -0.62
C SER A 63 2.78 -3.26 0.48
N ARG A 64 2.42 -2.91 1.72
CA ARG A 64 3.33 -3.00 2.86
C ARG A 64 3.65 -4.44 3.22
N GLU A 65 2.66 -5.33 3.21
CA GLU A 65 2.84 -6.76 3.48
C GLU A 65 3.73 -7.41 2.41
N GLU A 66 3.52 -7.08 1.14
CA GLU A 66 4.34 -7.56 0.02
C GLU A 66 5.80 -7.10 0.16
N LEU A 67 6.02 -5.81 0.45
CA LEU A 67 7.37 -5.27 0.70
C LEU A 67 8.05 -5.91 1.92
N ALA A 68 7.28 -6.21 2.97
CA ALA A 68 7.82 -6.90 4.15
C ALA A 68 8.24 -8.33 3.82
N ALA A 69 7.44 -9.05 3.03
CA ALA A 69 7.76 -10.41 2.59
C ALA A 69 9.02 -10.46 1.72
N ILE A 70 9.20 -9.50 0.80
CA ILE A 70 10.41 -9.38 -0.02
C ILE A 70 11.64 -9.20 0.86
N ARG A 71 11.59 -8.29 1.84
CA ARG A 71 12.71 -8.03 2.75
C ARG A 71 13.11 -9.26 3.55
N VAL A 72 12.13 -10.03 4.05
CA VAL A 72 12.40 -11.28 4.77
C VAL A 72 13.10 -12.29 3.86
N ALA A 73 12.64 -12.43 2.60
CA ALA A 73 13.28 -13.33 1.65
C ALA A 73 14.71 -12.90 1.29
N GLU A 74 14.97 -11.60 1.16
CA GLU A 74 16.32 -11.05 0.93
C GLU A 74 17.25 -11.33 2.12
N ASP A 75 16.77 -11.11 3.35
CA ASP A 75 17.53 -11.38 4.58
C ASP A 75 17.84 -12.88 4.74
N GLU A 76 16.87 -13.76 4.47
CA GLU A 76 17.07 -15.22 4.50
C GLU A 76 18.08 -15.69 3.46
N ALA A 77 18.02 -15.16 2.23
CA ALA A 77 18.97 -15.47 1.17
C ALA A 77 20.40 -15.04 1.55
N MET A 78 20.56 -13.83 2.10
CA MET A 78 21.85 -13.33 2.55
C MET A 78 22.45 -14.19 3.69
N LEU A 79 21.63 -14.62 4.65
CA LEU A 79 22.06 -15.52 5.72
C LEU A 79 22.48 -16.89 5.18
N ALA A 80 21.72 -17.45 4.24
CA ALA A 80 22.05 -18.72 3.61
C ALA A 80 23.39 -18.65 2.86
N GLU A 81 23.61 -17.59 2.08
CA GLU A 81 24.89 -17.36 1.38
C GLU A 81 26.07 -17.24 2.34
N MET A 82 25.92 -16.46 3.43
CA MET A 82 26.99 -16.28 4.42
C MET A 82 27.31 -17.57 5.19
N SER A 83 26.32 -18.45 5.39
CA SER A 83 26.51 -19.77 6.01
C SER A 83 27.18 -20.80 5.08
N ALA A 84 27.09 -20.60 3.77
CA ALA A 84 27.63 -21.49 2.75
C ALA A 84 29.09 -21.17 2.39
N VAL A 85 29.66 -20.06 2.88
CA VAL A 85 31.08 -19.74 2.70
C VAL A 85 31.92 -20.76 3.49
N PRO A 86 32.74 -21.61 2.84
CA PRO A 86 33.58 -22.53 3.56
C PRO A 86 34.63 -21.75 4.36
N LEU A 87 34.71 -22.00 5.66
CA LEU A 87 35.80 -21.50 6.50
C LEU A 87 37.11 -21.98 5.87
N ARG A 88 37.89 -21.05 5.30
CA ARG A 88 39.25 -21.33 4.83
C ARG A 88 40.09 -21.72 6.03
N THR A 89 40.27 -23.02 6.24
CA THR A 89 41.24 -23.56 7.20
C THR A 89 42.63 -23.38 6.62
N ASN A 90 43.46 -22.61 7.33
CA ASN A 90 44.88 -22.40 7.05
C ASN A 90 45.73 -23.53 7.64
#